data_AF-A0A659SAZ0-F1
#
_entry.id   AF-A0A659SAZ0-F1
#
_cell.length_a   1.000
_cell.length_b   1.000
_cell.length_c   1.000
_cell.angle_alpha   90.00
_cell.angle_beta   90.00
_cell.angle_gamma   90.00
#
_symmetry.space_group_name_H-M   'P 1'
#
loop_
_entity.id
_entity.type
_entity.pdbx_description
1 polymer ?
#
loop_
_entity_poly.entity_id
_entity_poly.type
_entity_poly.pdbx_seq_one_letter_code
_entity_poly.pdbx_strand_id
1 'polypeptide(L)' 'RGLIMGNAMPQLIAALPHLSVIGHCGNQAVSHFLTHWLDNPHLPYSPE' A
#
# COMPACT_ATOMS: atom_id res chain seq x y z
N ARG A 1 -0.24 -11.66 -4.51
CA ARG A 1 0.35 -10.30 -4.47
C ARG A 1 0.33 -9.84 -3.02
N GLY A 2 1.46 -9.40 -2.48
CA GLY A 2 1.54 -8.82 -1.13
C GLY A 2 1.67 -7.29 -1.19
N LEU A 3 1.35 -6.62 -0.09
CA LEU A 3 1.48 -5.18 0.10
C LEU A 3 2.19 -4.92 1.42
N ILE A 4 2.91 -3.80 1.52
CA ILE A 4 3.56 -3.35 2.74
C ILE A 4 2.90 -2.05 3.22
N MET A 5 2.62 -1.95 4.51
CA MET A 5 2.13 -0.71 5.13
C MET A 5 3.22 0.38 5.12
N GLY A 6 2.86 1.64 4.87
CA GLY A 6 3.82 2.75 4.78
C GLY A 6 4.55 3.06 6.08
N ASN A 7 3.94 2.72 7.22
CA ASN A 7 4.54 2.84 8.54
C ASN A 7 5.18 1.53 9.05
N ALA A 8 5.44 0.57 8.15
CA ALA A 8 6.19 -0.63 8.50
C ALA A 8 7.67 -0.31 8.80
N MET A 9 8.35 -1.25 9.48
CA MET A 9 9.77 -1.12 9.76
C MET A 9 10.57 -0.92 8.46
N PRO A 10 11.49 0.06 8.38
CA PRO A 10 12.28 0.31 7.17
C PRO A 10 13.05 -0.90 6.66
N GLN A 11 13.50 -1.78 7.57
CA GLN A 11 14.21 -3.02 7.23
C GLN A 11 13.32 -3.98 6.44
N LEU A 12 12.02 -4.03 6.72
CA LEU A 12 11.07 -4.86 5.98
C LEU A 12 10.86 -4.33 4.57
N ILE A 13 10.71 -3.01 4.43
CA ILE A 13 10.57 -2.34 3.13
C ILE A 13 11.81 -2.60 2.27
N ALA A 14 13.01 -2.45 2.86
CA ALA A 14 14.27 -2.72 2.19
C ALA A 14 14.47 -4.20 1.83
N ALA A 15 13.99 -5.13 2.66
CA ALA A 15 14.09 -6.57 2.42
C ALA A 15 13.14 -7.06 1.32
N LEU A 16 12.05 -6.34 1.03
CA LEU A 16 11.00 -6.74 0.10
C LEU A 16 10.72 -5.66 -0.96
N PRO A 17 11.73 -5.26 -1.78
CA PRO A 17 11.61 -4.13 -2.71
C PRO A 17 10.65 -4.38 -3.87
N HIS A 18 10.22 -5.63 -4.07
CA HIS A 18 9.27 -6.02 -5.11
C HIS A 18 7.79 -5.83 -4.68
N LEU A 19 7.53 -5.58 -3.40
CA LEU A 19 6.19 -5.31 -2.89
C LEU A 19 5.93 -3.81 -2.88
N SER A 20 4.73 -3.43 -3.32
CA SER A 20 4.29 -2.03 -3.24
C SER A 20 4.03 -1.63 -1.80
N VAL A 21 4.46 -0.41 -1.47
CA VAL A 21 4.17 0.23 -0.18
C VAL A 21 2.89 1.06 -0.33
N ILE A 22 1.92 0.85 0.56
CA ILE A 22 0.68 1.63 0.65
C ILE A 22 0.78 2.65 1.81
N GLY A 23 -0.31 3.39 2.08
CA GLY A 23 -0.33 4.40 3.15
C GLY A 23 -0.22 3.82 4.58
N HIS A 24 -0.41 4.67 5.58
CA HIS A 24 -0.29 4.30 7.00
C HIS A 24 -1.56 3.65 7.56
N CYS A 25 -1.41 2.80 8.59
CA CYS A 25 -2.59 2.19 9.23
C CYS A 25 -3.49 3.23 9.92
N GLY A 26 -2.91 4.31 10.46
CA GLY A 26 -3.65 5.42 11.06
C GLY A 26 -4.56 6.17 10.08
N ASN A 27 -4.30 6.07 8.77
CA ASN A 27 -5.08 6.71 7.71
C ASN A 27 -6.03 5.71 7.02
N GLN A 28 -6.26 4.53 7.61
CA GLN A 28 -7.11 3.49 7.02
C GLN A 28 -6.67 3.06 5.61
N ALA A 29 -5.35 3.05 5.34
CA ALA A 29 -4.81 2.88 4.00
C ALA A 29 -5.18 1.55 3.32
N VAL A 30 -5.48 0.50 4.09
CA VAL A 30 -5.98 -0.77 3.53
C VAL A 30 -7.35 -0.57 2.89
N SER A 31 -8.25 0.14 3.58
CA SER A 31 -9.58 0.48 3.05
C SER A 31 -9.45 1.35 1.81
N HIS A 32 -8.64 2.41 1.88
CA HIS A 32 -8.38 3.31 0.76
C HIS A 32 -7.83 2.58 -0.47
N PHE A 33 -6.85 1.68 -0.27
CA PHE A 33 -6.30 0.84 -1.32
C PHE A 33 -7.36 -0.08 -1.95
N LEU A 34 -8.17 -0.75 -1.13
CA LEU A 34 -9.20 -1.66 -1.63
C LEU A 34 -10.29 -0.92 -2.41
N THR A 35 -10.76 0.24 -1.93
CA THR A 35 -11.72 1.08 -2.65
C THR A 35 -11.17 1.50 -4.00
N HIS A 36 -9.95 2.04 -4.06
CA HIS A 36 -9.31 2.39 -5.33
C HIS A 36 -9.18 1.20 -6.28
N TRP A 37 -8.78 0.04 -5.76
CA TRP A 37 -8.62 -1.16 -6.58
C TRP A 37 -9.96 -1.67 -7.14
N LEU A 38 -11.05 -1.56 -6.38
CA LEU A 38 -12.39 -1.94 -6.81
C LEU A 38 -12.95 -0.96 -7.86
N ASP A 39 -12.78 0.34 -7.65
CA ASP A 39 -13.33 1.37 -8.53
C ASP A 39 -12.47 1.59 -9.78
N ASN A 40 -11.15 1.47 -9.65
CA ASN A 40 -10.15 1.83 -10.67
C ASN A 40 -9.05 0.75 -10.82
N PRO A 41 -9.39 -0.51 -11.15
CA PRO A 41 -8.44 -1.64 -11.13
C PRO A 41 -7.25 -1.49 -12.10
N HIS A 42 -7.38 -0.63 -13.11
CA HIS A 42 -6.33 -0.39 -14.12
C HIS A 42 -5.44 0.81 -13.80
N LEU A 43 -5.79 1.61 -12.80
CA LEU A 43 -5.02 2.79 -12.43
C LEU A 43 -4.02 2.45 -11.31
N PRO A 44 -2.78 2.97 -11.37
CA PRO A 44 -1.84 2.84 -10.28
C PRO A 44 -2.39 3.51 -9.02
N TYR A 45 -2.25 2.86 -7.88
CA TYR A 45 -2.63 3.41 -6.58
C TYR A 45 -1.61 4.47 -6.13
N SER A 46 -2.09 5.64 -5.71
CA SER A 46 -1.28 6.69 -5.08
C SER A 46 -1.66 6.84 -3.60
N PRO A 47 -0.71 6.72 -2.65
CA PRO A 47 -0.99 6.70 -1.21
C PRO A 47 -1.10 8.10 -0.58
N GLU A 48 -1.65 9.10 -1.30
CA GLU A 48 -1.72 10.52 -0.85
C GLU A 48 -2.09 10.71 0.63
#